data_AF-A0A3B0T710-F1
#
_entry.id   AF-A0A3B0T710-F1
#
_cell.length_a   1.000
_cell.length_b   1.000
_cell.length_c   1.000
_cell.angle_alpha   90.00
_cell.angle_beta   90.00
_cell.angle_gamma   90.00
#
_symmetry.space_group_name_H-M   'P 1'
#
loop_
_entity.id
_entity.type
_entity.pdbx_description
1 polymer ?
#
loop_
_entity_poly.entity_id
_entity_poly.type
_entity_poly.pdbx_seq_one_letter_code
_entity_poly.pdbx_strand_id
1 'polypeptide(L)'
;MKPIDTSSVMAMRKVIISQNDALQKAVAAKPAEVQSGQPAFGSAMTAALNQVNDLQHSAGDVTKAYTMGETTDIAAVMLAKQKASLGFEATLQVRNKLLNAYQDIMNMPV
;
A
#
# COMPACT_ATOMS: atom_id res chain seq x y z
N MET A 1 33.06 26.82 -26.37
CA MET A 1 31.80 27.02 -25.61
C MET A 1 30.71 26.25 -26.33
N LYS A 2 30.17 25.19 -25.73
CA LYS A 2 29.25 24.23 -26.38
C LYS A 2 27.82 24.72 -26.11
N PRO A 3 27.00 25.03 -27.13
CA PRO A 3 25.67 25.58 -26.93
C PRO A 3 24.77 24.52 -26.27
N ILE A 4 23.95 24.96 -25.33
CA ILE A 4 22.99 24.13 -24.59
C ILE A 4 21.97 23.59 -25.59
N ASP A 5 21.92 22.26 -25.74
CA ASP A 5 21.02 21.54 -26.66
C ASP A 5 19.55 21.72 -26.25
N THR A 6 18.85 22.63 -26.95
CA THR A 6 17.40 22.90 -26.80
C THR A 6 16.53 21.70 -27.14
N SER A 7 17.05 20.73 -27.89
CA SER A 7 16.42 19.43 -28.19
C SER A 7 16.31 18.54 -26.94
N SER A 8 17.30 18.57 -26.06
CA SER A 8 17.35 17.76 -24.83
C SER A 8 16.29 18.20 -23.81
N VAL A 9 15.96 19.50 -23.77
CA VAL A 9 14.90 20.05 -22.91
C VAL A 9 13.50 19.63 -23.40
N MET A 10 13.31 19.56 -24.71
CA MET A 10 12.05 19.07 -25.31
C MET A 10 11.89 17.55 -25.15
N ALA A 11 12.98 16.79 -25.24
CA ALA A 11 12.98 15.35 -24.95
C ALA A 11 12.64 15.06 -23.47
N MET A 12 13.23 15.83 -22.55
CA MET A 12 12.94 15.72 -21.11
C MET A 12 11.47 16.06 -20.80
N ARG A 13 10.92 17.13 -21.41
CA ARG A 13 9.50 17.48 -21.28
C ARG A 13 8.58 16.35 -21.73
N LYS A 14 8.94 15.65 -22.82
CA LYS A 14 8.16 14.53 -23.34
C LYS A 14 8.16 13.31 -22.39
N VAL A 15 9.29 13.03 -21.75
CA VAL A 15 9.44 11.92 -20.78
C VAL A 15 8.64 12.17 -19.49
N ILE A 16 8.64 13.42 -19.00
CA ILE A 16 7.85 13.80 -17.82
C ILE A 16 6.34 13.64 -18.10
N ILE A 17 5.90 14.04 -19.28
CA ILE A 17 4.49 13.91 -19.67
C ILE A 17 4.10 12.43 -19.85
N SER A 18 4.96 11.59 -20.45
CA SER A 18 4.65 10.16 -20.65
C SER A 18 4.57 9.36 -19.34
N GLN A 19 5.39 9.71 -18.34
CA GLN A 19 5.30 9.07 -17.03
C GLN A 19 4.00 9.44 -16.31
N ASN A 20 3.57 10.70 -16.43
CA ASN A 20 2.33 11.16 -15.81
C ASN A 20 1.09 10.48 -16.44
N ASP A 21 1.09 10.28 -17.76
CA ASP A 21 -0.01 9.63 -18.48
C ASP A 21 -0.14 8.13 -18.12
N ALA A 22 0.99 7.44 -17.89
CA ALA A 22 1.01 6.06 -17.41
C ALA A 22 0.47 5.94 -15.97
N LEU A 23 0.81 6.90 -15.11
CA LEU A 23 0.27 6.98 -13.74
C LEU A 23 -1.22 7.30 -13.76
N GLN A 24 -1.69 8.19 -14.65
CA GLN A 24 -3.11 8.47 -14.82
C GLN A 24 -3.89 7.27 -15.35
N LYS A 25 -3.34 6.46 -16.25
CA LYS A 25 -3.96 5.19 -16.67
C LYS A 25 -4.03 4.14 -15.57
N ALA A 26 -3.05 4.10 -14.67
CA ALA A 26 -3.10 3.20 -13.50
C ALA A 26 -4.17 3.64 -12.48
N VAL A 27 -4.41 4.95 -12.34
CA VAL A 27 -5.47 5.51 -11.48
C VAL A 27 -6.85 5.46 -12.15
N ALA A 28 -6.91 5.52 -13.49
CA ALA A 28 -8.14 5.39 -14.28
C ALA A 28 -8.54 3.93 -14.60
N ALA A 29 -7.71 2.96 -14.24
CA ALA A 29 -8.14 1.56 -14.17
C ALA A 29 -9.20 1.46 -13.08
N LYS A 30 -10.48 1.47 -13.52
CA LYS A 30 -11.68 1.22 -12.72
C LYS A 30 -11.38 0.24 -11.57
N PRO A 31 -11.82 0.51 -10.33
CA PRO A 31 -11.89 -0.54 -9.32
C PRO A 31 -12.70 -1.68 -9.93
N ALA A 32 -12.13 -2.88 -9.95
CA ALA A 32 -12.83 -4.08 -10.39
C ALA A 32 -14.21 -4.11 -9.71
N GLU A 33 -15.28 -4.23 -10.50
CA GLU A 33 -16.63 -4.42 -9.98
C GLU A 33 -16.61 -5.64 -9.07
N VAL A 34 -16.70 -5.37 -7.76
CA VAL A 34 -16.88 -6.40 -6.75
C VAL A 34 -18.29 -6.93 -6.97
N GLN A 35 -18.38 -8.08 -7.63
CA GLN A 35 -19.64 -8.76 -7.86
C GLN A 35 -20.37 -8.97 -6.53
N SER A 36 -21.52 -8.33 -6.41
CA SER A 36 -22.41 -8.35 -5.26
C SER A 36 -23.00 -9.75 -5.11
N GLY A 37 -22.29 -10.62 -4.40
CA GLY A 37 -22.78 -11.98 -4.18
C GLY A 37 -21.82 -12.89 -3.43
N GLN A 38 -21.28 -12.46 -2.29
CA GLN A 38 -20.78 -13.31 -1.18
C GLN A 38 -20.19 -12.42 -0.06
N PRO A 39 -19.98 -12.94 1.18
CA PRO A 39 -19.28 -12.24 2.27
C PRO A 39 -17.76 -12.14 2.01
N ALA A 40 -17.37 -11.71 0.81
CA ALA A 40 -15.99 -11.53 0.36
C ALA A 40 -15.28 -10.43 1.15
N PHE A 41 -16.04 -9.43 1.63
CA PHE A 41 -15.48 -8.32 2.38
C PHE A 41 -15.06 -8.75 3.80
N GLY A 42 -15.93 -9.43 4.55
CA GLY A 42 -15.60 -9.89 5.91
C GLY A 42 -14.42 -10.86 5.92
N SER A 43 -14.39 -11.79 4.96
CA SER A 43 -13.25 -12.70 4.77
C SER A 43 -11.97 -11.98 4.36
N ALA A 44 -12.03 -10.98 3.48
CA ALA A 44 -10.87 -10.15 3.14
C ALA A 44 -10.36 -9.32 4.33
N MET A 45 -11.25 -8.80 5.16
CA MET A 45 -10.88 -8.07 6.38
C MET A 45 -10.23 -9.00 7.42
N THR A 46 -10.79 -10.19 7.63
CA THR A 46 -10.18 -11.22 8.48
C THR A 46 -8.81 -11.63 7.95
N ALA A 47 -8.66 -11.80 6.63
CA ALA A 47 -7.38 -12.09 6.01
C ALA A 47 -6.36 -10.96 6.21
N ALA A 48 -6.77 -9.69 6.04
CA ALA A 48 -5.90 -8.54 6.28
C ALA A 48 -5.45 -8.45 7.75
N LEU A 49 -6.36 -8.69 8.70
CA LEU A 49 -6.03 -8.72 10.13
C LEU A 49 -5.04 -9.85 10.46
N ASN A 50 -5.25 -11.04 9.90
CA ASN A 50 -4.31 -12.15 10.06
C ASN A 50 -2.94 -11.80 9.46
N GLN A 51 -2.91 -11.17 8.29
CA GLN A 51 -1.66 -10.77 7.65
C GLN A 51 -0.89 -9.69 8.43
N VAL A 52 -1.59 -8.78 9.11
CA VAL A 52 -0.98 -7.82 10.04
C VAL A 52 -0.42 -8.53 11.29
N ASN A 53 -1.09 -9.56 11.78
CA ASN A 53 -0.59 -10.38 12.88
C ASN A 53 0.70 -11.12 12.46
N ASP A 54 0.70 -11.74 11.28
CA ASP A 54 1.86 -12.44 10.73
C ASP A 54 3.05 -11.50 10.51
N LEU A 55 2.80 -10.28 10.01
CA LEU A 55 3.83 -9.25 9.86
C LEU A 55 4.42 -8.82 11.21
N GLN A 56 3.61 -8.73 12.27
CA GLN A 56 4.09 -8.41 13.62
C GLN A 56 4.94 -9.55 14.19
N HIS A 57 4.50 -10.80 14.04
CA HIS A 57 5.27 -11.98 14.45
C HIS A 57 6.61 -12.06 13.71
N SER A 58 6.59 -11.92 12.39
CA SER A 58 7.80 -11.93 11.56
C SER A 58 8.77 -10.81 11.95
N ALA A 59 8.28 -9.59 12.19
CA ALA A 59 9.13 -8.50 12.67
C ALA A 59 9.74 -8.78 14.05
N GLY A 60 8.99 -9.44 14.94
CA GLY A 60 9.47 -9.92 16.23
C GLY A 60 10.58 -10.96 16.10
N ASP A 61 10.37 -11.97 15.25
CA ASP A 61 11.34 -13.05 15.01
C ASP A 61 12.64 -12.53 14.40
N VAL A 62 12.54 -11.65 13.40
CA VAL A 62 13.71 -11.03 12.76
C VAL A 62 14.46 -10.12 13.74
N THR A 63 13.75 -9.39 14.61
CA THR A 63 14.38 -8.60 15.69
C THR A 63 15.10 -9.51 16.68
N LYS A 64 14.48 -10.64 17.05
CA LYS A 64 15.05 -11.62 18.00
C LYS A 64 16.31 -12.29 17.44
N ALA A 65 16.26 -12.75 16.19
CA ALA A 65 17.40 -13.33 15.48
C ALA A 65 18.57 -12.35 15.35
N TYR A 66 18.28 -11.06 15.13
CA TYR A 66 19.31 -10.01 15.14
C TYR A 66 19.94 -9.82 16.53
N THR A 67 19.13 -9.76 17.60
CA THR A 67 19.66 -9.62 18.97
C THR A 67 20.44 -10.84 19.47
N MET A 68 20.13 -12.02 18.93
CA MET A 68 20.83 -13.27 19.24
C MET A 68 22.13 -13.45 18.43
N GLY A 69 22.39 -12.56 17.46
CA GLY A 69 23.56 -12.66 16.59
C GLY A 69 23.45 -13.71 15.48
N GLU A 70 22.28 -14.34 15.30
CA GLU A 70 22.02 -15.30 14.21
C GLU A 70 21.90 -14.60 12.84
N THR A 71 21.61 -13.30 12.81
CA THR A 71 21.54 -12.49 11.59
C THR A 71 22.19 -11.13 11.81
N THR A 72 23.13 -10.76 10.93
CA THR A 72 23.86 -9.48 10.99
C THR A 72 23.22 -8.38 10.13
N ASP A 73 22.14 -8.71 9.41
CA ASP A 73 21.48 -7.78 8.49
C ASP A 73 20.43 -6.91 9.19
N ILE A 74 20.89 -5.77 9.71
CA ILE A 74 20.03 -4.73 10.28
C ILE A 74 19.05 -4.13 9.26
N ALA A 75 19.38 -4.15 7.95
CA ALA A 75 18.53 -3.59 6.91
C ALA A 75 17.28 -4.46 6.70
N ALA A 76 17.41 -5.79 6.78
CA ALA A 76 16.27 -6.70 6.76
C ALA A 76 15.32 -6.48 7.95
N VAL A 77 15.85 -6.25 9.16
CA VAL A 77 15.06 -5.93 10.36
C VAL A 77 14.29 -4.63 10.19
N MET A 78 14.98 -3.57 9.73
CA MET A 78 14.38 -2.26 9.48
C MET A 78 13.27 -2.33 8.43
N LEU A 79 13.51 -3.06 7.34
CA LEU A 79 12.53 -3.24 6.27
C LEU A 79 11.30 -4.03 6.75
N ALA A 80 11.50 -5.09 7.53
CA ALA A 80 10.40 -5.86 8.12
C ALA A 80 9.54 -4.98 9.03
N LYS A 81 10.17 -4.15 9.88
CA LYS A 81 9.45 -3.18 10.73
C LYS A 81 8.66 -2.16 9.92
N GLN A 82 9.26 -1.59 8.86
CA GLN A 82 8.58 -0.62 7.99
C GLN A 82 7.38 -1.24 7.27
N LYS A 83 7.52 -2.48 6.77
CA LYS A 83 6.41 -3.22 6.15
C LYS A 83 5.27 -3.46 7.15
N ALA A 84 5.59 -3.86 8.38
CA ALA A 84 4.59 -4.08 9.42
C ALA A 84 3.85 -2.78 9.78
N SER A 85 4.56 -1.67 9.97
CA SER A 85 3.94 -0.36 10.26
C SER A 85 3.05 0.13 9.11
N LEU A 86 3.52 0.04 7.86
CA LEU A 86 2.74 0.46 6.70
C LEU A 86 1.49 -0.41 6.50
N GLY A 87 1.62 -1.74 6.67
CA GLY A 87 0.50 -2.66 6.58
C GLY A 87 -0.55 -2.44 7.67
N PHE A 88 -0.12 -2.13 8.89
CA PHE A 88 -1.00 -1.78 9.99
C PHE A 88 -1.78 -0.48 9.71
N GLU A 89 -1.10 0.57 9.25
CA GLU A 89 -1.73 1.85 8.94
C GLU A 89 -2.75 1.72 7.80
N ALA A 90 -2.41 0.98 6.74
CA ALA A 90 -3.33 0.68 5.65
C ALA A 90 -4.59 -0.05 6.15
N THR A 91 -4.42 -1.03 7.04
CA THR A 91 -5.55 -1.78 7.64
C THR A 91 -6.43 -0.89 8.50
N LEU A 92 -5.85 0.04 9.25
CA LEU A 92 -6.59 1.02 10.04
C LEU A 92 -7.42 1.96 9.15
N GLN A 93 -6.85 2.45 8.05
CA GLN A 93 -7.59 3.29 7.10
C GLN A 93 -8.76 2.55 6.45
N VAL A 94 -8.55 1.29 6.07
CA VAL A 94 -9.62 0.43 5.54
C VAL A 94 -10.71 0.26 6.60
N ARG A 95 -10.35 -0.11 7.84
CA ARG A 95 -11.30 -0.24 8.96
C ARG A 95 -12.15 1.02 9.14
N ASN A 96 -11.53 2.19 9.20
CA ASN A 96 -12.22 3.44 9.43
C ASN A 96 -13.17 3.80 8.28
N LYS A 97 -12.75 3.60 7.02
CA LYS A 97 -13.63 3.82 5.86
C LYS A 97 -14.87 2.91 5.88
N LEU A 98 -14.73 1.69 6.38
CA LEU A 98 -15.85 0.74 6.45
C LEU A 98 -16.82 1.06 7.58
N LEU A 99 -16.31 1.49 8.74
CA LEU A 99 -17.15 1.99 9.82
C LEU A 99 -17.97 3.19 9.35
N ASN A 100 -17.33 4.11 8.62
CA ASN A 100 -18.02 5.25 8.03
C ASN A 100 -19.07 4.80 6.99
N ALA A 101 -18.73 3.89 6.08
CA ALA A 101 -19.70 3.40 5.09
C ALA A 101 -20.90 2.68 5.73
N TYR A 102 -20.69 1.93 6.82
CA TYR A 102 -21.78 1.35 7.60
C TYR A 102 -22.64 2.43 8.27
N GLN A 103 -22.00 3.43 8.90
CA GLN A 103 -22.67 4.57 9.52
C GLN A 103 -23.49 5.37 8.49
N ASP A 104 -22.96 5.57 7.29
CA ASP A 104 -23.59 6.30 6.19
C ASP A 104 -24.85 5.57 5.68
N ILE A 105 -24.80 4.23 5.54
CA ILE A 105 -25.98 3.43 5.21
C ILE A 105 -27.05 3.55 6.30
N MET A 106 -26.64 3.55 7.57
CA MET A 106 -27.55 3.60 8.72
C MET A 106 -28.19 4.98 8.92
N ASN A 107 -27.49 6.05 8.52
CA ASN A 107 -27.96 7.43 8.58
C ASN A 107 -28.66 7.90 7.30
N MET A 108 -28.75 7.05 6.28
CA MET A 108 -29.48 7.37 5.06
C MET A 108 -30.98 7.46 5.40
N PRO A 109 -31.63 8.62 5.24
CA PRO A 109 -33.07 8.70 5.44
C PRO A 109 -33.75 7.84 4.38
N VAL A 110 -34.66 6.96 4.82
CA VAL A 110 -35.56 6.20 3.94
C VAL A 110 -36.52 7.10 3.19
#